data_AF-A0A955PT63-F1
#
_entry.id   AF-A0A955PT63-F1
#
_cell.length_a   1.000
_cell.length_b   1.000
_cell.length_c   1.000
_cell.angle_alpha   90.00
_cell.angle_beta   90.00
_cell.angle_gamma   90.00
#
_symmetry.space_group_name_H-M   'P 1'
#
loop_
_entity.id
_entity.type
_entity.pdbx_description
1 polymer ?
#
loop_
_entity_poly.entity_id
_entity_poly.type
_entity_poly.pdbx_seq_one_letter_code
_entity_poly.pdbx_strand_id
1 'polypeptide(L)'
;MQVIDRNVFVKGPLGQLQWDLSPGIEASVEKEEVSLSRNDDSAKLKALHGLTRAELANQLKGVKDGFKENLEVMGVGYRAQIQGNELSFSVGYAHPVSIKLPKGV
;
A
#
# COMPACT_ATOMS: atom_id res chain seq x y z
N MET A 1 -8.42 11.64 8.17
CA MET A 1 -6.95 11.76 8.04
C MET A 1 -6.48 12.84 8.99
N GLN A 2 -5.32 12.66 9.63
CA GLN A 2 -4.73 13.64 10.56
C GLN A 2 -3.27 13.87 10.17
N VAL A 3 -2.82 15.12 10.23
CA VAL A 3 -1.43 15.51 9.97
C VAL A 3 -0.86 16.07 11.26
N ILE A 4 0.24 15.50 11.75
CA ILE A 4 0.96 15.94 12.94
C ILE A 4 2.40 16.17 12.51
N ASP A 5 2.81 17.44 12.49
CA ASP A 5 4.08 17.91 11.93
C ASP A 5 4.27 17.46 10.47
N ARG A 6 5.04 16.39 10.25
CA ARG A 6 5.29 15.77 8.94
C ARG A 6 4.67 14.40 8.80
N ASN A 7 4.13 13.86 9.88
CA ASN A 7 3.50 12.54 9.88
C ASN A 7 2.04 12.66 9.48
N VAL A 8 1.69 11.96 8.41
CA VAL A 8 0.32 11.80 7.95
C VAL A 8 -0.21 10.46 8.45
N PHE A 9 -1.30 10.53 9.20
CA PHE A 9 -2.02 9.37 9.70
C PHE A 9 -3.32 9.19 8.93
N VAL A 10 -3.41 8.09 8.20
CA VAL A 10 -4.58 7.70 7.42
C VAL A 10 -5.29 6.57 8.17
N LYS A 11 -6.48 6.86 8.69
CA LYS A 11 -7.34 5.89 9.40
C LYS A 11 -8.56 5.55 8.55
N GLY A 12 -8.89 4.27 8.45
CA GLY A 12 -10.07 3.76 7.77
C GLY A 12 -10.60 2.48 8.43
N PRO A 13 -11.66 1.87 7.88
CA PRO A 13 -12.27 0.66 8.41
C PRO A 13 -11.33 -0.55 8.42
N LEU A 14 -10.40 -0.64 7.48
CA LEU A 14 -9.48 -1.78 7.35
C LEU A 14 -8.17 -1.61 8.14
N GLY A 15 -7.96 -0.45 8.78
CA GLY A 15 -6.80 -0.21 9.62
C GLY A 15 -6.29 1.23 9.59
N GLN A 16 -5.05 1.40 10.02
CA GLN A 16 -4.36 2.68 10.06
C GLN A 16 -2.99 2.55 9.38
N LEU A 17 -2.68 3.52 8.53
CA LEU A 17 -1.37 3.68 7.90
C LEU A 17 -0.76 5.01 8.34
N GLN A 18 0.57 5.06 8.36
CA GLN A 18 1.35 6.24 8.65
C GLN A 18 2.31 6.48 7.49
N TRP A 19 2.44 7.74 7.08
CA TRP A 19 3.40 8.19 6.09
C TRP A 19 4.16 9.41 6.60
N ASP A 20 5.47 9.47 6.34
CA ASP A 20 6.30 10.63 6.68
C ASP A 20 6.52 11.51 5.45
N LEU A 21 6.21 12.80 5.57
CA LEU A 21 6.36 13.76 4.49
C LEU A 21 7.82 14.18 4.35
N SER A 22 8.29 14.18 3.10
CA SER A 22 9.63 14.68 2.78
C SER A 22 9.76 16.17 3.10
N PRO A 23 10.94 16.64 3.56
CA PRO A 23 11.16 18.06 3.83
C PRO A 23 10.88 18.93 2.60
N GLY A 24 10.11 20.00 2.79
CA GLY A 24 9.71 20.93 1.71
C GLY A 24 8.37 20.60 1.04
N ILE A 25 7.67 19.57 1.50
CA ILE A 25 6.26 19.29 1.16
C ILE A 25 5.43 19.46 2.42
N GLU A 26 4.34 20.22 2.30
CA GLU A 26 3.36 20.43 3.35
C GLU A 26 2.02 19.83 2.92
N ALA A 27 1.28 19.26 3.87
CA ALA A 27 -0.04 18.70 3.65
C ALA A 27 -1.06 19.41 4.55
N SER A 28 -2.09 19.99 3.95
CA SER A 28 -3.25 20.52 4.65
C SER A 28 -4.48 19.65 4.39
N VAL A 29 -5.31 19.49 5.42
CA VAL A 29 -6.57 18.75 5.33
C VAL A 29 -7.71 19.74 5.50
N GLU A 30 -8.47 19.97 4.45
CA GLU A 30 -9.64 20.84 4.47
C GLU A 30 -10.90 20.01 4.20
N LYS A 31 -11.69 19.79 5.26
CA LYS A 31 -12.91 18.97 5.24
C LYS A 31 -12.64 17.54 4.75
N GLU A 32 -12.89 17.28 3.46
CA GLU A 32 -12.74 15.99 2.80
C GLU A 32 -11.62 15.99 1.75
N GLU A 33 -10.98 17.13 1.52
CA GLU A 33 -9.90 17.27 0.56
C GLU A 33 -8.54 17.41 1.25
N VAL A 34 -7.52 16.82 0.62
CA VAL A 34 -6.13 16.92 1.05
C VAL A 34 -5.39 17.74 0.00
N SER A 35 -4.86 18.87 0.43
CA SER A 35 -4.05 19.75 -0.40
C SER A 35 -2.58 19.57 -0.05
N LEU A 36 -1.74 19.44 -1.08
CA LEU A 36 -0.30 19.34 -0.93
C LEU A 36 0.37 20.57 -1.53
N SER A 37 1.14 21.30 -0.74
CA SER A 37 1.97 22.41 -1.18
C SER A 37 3.45 22.03 -1.17
N ARG A 38 4.22 22.73 -2.00
CA ARG A 38 5.68 22.58 -2.08
C ARG A 38 6.33 23.95 -1.88
N ASN A 39 7.47 23.97 -1.21
CA ASN A 39 8.12 25.21 -0.83
C ASN A 39 9.00 25.79 -1.95
N ASP A 40 9.40 24.96 -2.92
CA ASP A 40 10.18 25.36 -4.09
C ASP A 40 9.86 24.47 -5.30
N ASP A 41 10.23 24.95 -6.47
CA ASP A 41 9.88 24.43 -7.79
C ASP A 41 11.02 23.61 -8.43
N SER A 42 12.04 23.26 -7.65
CA SER A 42 13.13 22.38 -8.05
C SER A 42 12.61 21.04 -8.61
N ALA A 43 13.33 20.48 -9.57
CA ALA A 43 12.95 19.22 -10.21
C ALA A 43 12.74 18.08 -9.20
N LYS A 44 13.57 18.05 -8.13
CA LYS A 44 13.47 17.06 -7.06
C LYS A 44 12.17 17.20 -6.26
N LEU A 45 11.83 18.43 -5.84
CA LEU A 45 10.59 18.66 -5.08
C LEU A 45 9.34 18.42 -5.92
N LYS A 46 9.37 18.76 -7.22
CA LYS A 46 8.28 18.42 -8.15
C LYS A 46 8.05 16.91 -8.26
N ALA A 47 9.11 16.12 -8.38
CA ALA A 47 8.99 14.66 -8.41
C ALA A 47 8.44 14.09 -7.09
N LEU A 48 8.94 14.59 -5.95
CA LEU A 48 8.47 14.18 -4.63
C LEU A 48 7.01 14.56 -4.39
N HIS A 49 6.55 15.72 -4.88
CA HIS A 49 5.17 16.18 -4.74
C HIS A 49 4.18 15.26 -5.48
N GLY A 50 4.54 14.80 -6.69
CA GLY A 50 3.73 13.81 -7.41
C GLY A 50 3.69 12.45 -6.70
N LEU A 51 4.82 12.00 -6.18
CA LEU A 51 4.94 10.75 -5.42
C LEU A 51 4.09 10.78 -4.15
N THR A 52 4.23 11.82 -3.31
CA THR A 52 3.47 11.94 -2.05
C THR A 52 1.97 11.99 -2.31
N ARG A 53 1.55 12.69 -3.37
CA ARG A 53 0.14 12.72 -3.80
C ARG A 53 -0.39 11.35 -4.18
N ALA A 54 0.39 10.56 -4.92
CA ALA A 54 0.00 9.21 -5.31
C ALA A 54 -0.04 8.26 -4.11
N GLU A 55 0.97 8.30 -3.24
CA GLU A 55 1.04 7.45 -2.05
C GLU A 55 -0.11 7.72 -1.08
N LEU A 56 -0.43 9.00 -0.79
CA LEU A 56 -1.55 9.34 0.08
C LEU A 56 -2.89 8.87 -0.49
N ALA A 57 -3.09 9.01 -1.81
CA ALA A 57 -4.28 8.49 -2.48
C ALA A 57 -4.36 6.95 -2.39
N ASN A 58 -3.23 6.26 -2.58
CA ASN A 58 -3.15 4.80 -2.47
C ASN A 58 -3.46 4.34 -1.04
N GLN A 59 -2.93 5.02 -0.02
CA GLN A 59 -3.21 4.70 1.38
C GLN A 59 -4.68 4.92 1.72
N LEU A 60 -5.29 6.02 1.26
CA LEU A 60 -6.70 6.31 1.49
C LEU A 60 -7.60 5.23 0.89
N LYS A 61 -7.29 4.80 -0.34
CA LYS A 61 -7.99 3.68 -0.99
C LYS A 61 -7.75 2.37 -0.27
N GLY A 62 -6.50 2.09 0.14
CA GLY A 62 -6.12 0.87 0.84
C GLY A 62 -6.81 0.67 2.18
N VAL A 63 -6.93 1.72 3.01
CA VAL A 63 -7.64 1.61 4.31
C VAL A 63 -9.16 1.52 4.17
N LYS A 64 -9.71 1.87 3.00
CA LYS A 64 -11.15 1.86 2.72
C LYS A 64 -11.60 0.60 2.00
N ASP A 65 -10.99 0.31 0.85
CA ASP A 65 -11.41 -0.75 -0.07
C ASP A 65 -10.51 -2.00 0.04
N GLY A 66 -9.30 -1.87 0.57
CA GLY A 66 -8.32 -2.94 0.64
C GLY A 66 -7.60 -3.16 -0.70
N PHE A 67 -6.66 -4.10 -0.72
CA PHE A 67 -5.96 -4.52 -1.92
C PHE A 67 -6.35 -5.96 -2.26
N LYS A 68 -6.66 -6.22 -3.53
CA LYS A 68 -6.97 -7.56 -4.03
C LYS A 68 -6.31 -7.76 -5.39
N GLU A 69 -5.46 -8.77 -5.47
CA GLU A 69 -4.87 -9.24 -6.72
C GLU A 69 -5.25 -10.70 -6.91
N ASN A 70 -5.84 -11.02 -8.07
CA ASN A 70 -6.22 -12.39 -8.41
C ASN A 70 -5.14 -12.97 -9.32
N LEU A 71 -4.41 -13.96 -8.82
CA LEU A 71 -3.42 -14.70 -9.58
C LEU A 71 -4.04 -16.00 -10.09
N GLU A 72 -3.90 -16.25 -11.40
CA GLU A 72 -4.38 -17.47 -12.03
C GLU A 72 -3.20 -18.40 -12.33
N VAL A 73 -3.34 -19.67 -11.93
CA VAL A 73 -2.30 -20.68 -12.12
C VAL A 73 -2.68 -21.57 -13.30
N MET A 74 -1.87 -21.54 -14.36
CA MET A 74 -2.08 -22.34 -15.56
C MET A 74 -1.14 -23.56 -15.58
N GLY A 75 -1.72 -24.77 -15.69
CA GLY A 75 -0.96 -26.01 -15.87
C GLY A 75 -1.73 -27.27 -15.47
N VAL A 76 -1.38 -28.41 -16.07
CA VAL A 76 -2.02 -29.70 -15.76
C VAL A 76 -1.53 -30.19 -14.41
N GLY A 77 -2.45 -30.37 -13.45
CA GLY A 77 -2.14 -30.80 -12.10
C GLY A 77 -1.63 -29.68 -11.18
N TYR A 78 -1.63 -28.42 -11.63
CA TYR A 78 -1.21 -27.30 -10.80
C TYR A 78 -2.29 -26.91 -9.80
N ARG A 79 -1.92 -26.79 -8.52
CA ARG A 79 -2.87 -26.49 -7.44
C ARG A 79 -2.22 -25.60 -6.38
N ALA A 80 -2.97 -24.63 -5.88
CA ALA A 80 -2.61 -23.85 -4.71
C ALA A 80 -3.59 -24.20 -3.58
N GLN A 81 -3.08 -24.47 -2.38
CA GLN A 81 -3.88 -24.80 -1.19
C GLN A 81 -3.38 -24.04 0.01
N ILE A 82 -4.29 -23.49 0.80
CA ILE A 82 -3.96 -22.85 2.07
C ILE A 82 -3.87 -23.95 3.14
N GLN A 83 -2.71 -24.11 3.76
CA GLN A 83 -2.44 -24.97 4.89
C GLN A 83 -2.15 -24.11 6.12
N GLY A 84 -3.21 -23.72 6.85
CA GLY A 84 -3.10 -22.82 8.00
C GLY A 84 -2.58 -21.44 7.59
N ASN A 85 -1.36 -21.10 8.03
CA ASN A 85 -0.67 -19.83 7.70
C ASN A 85 0.29 -19.94 6.50
N GLU A 86 0.31 -21.09 5.80
CA GLU A 86 1.16 -21.31 4.65
C GLU A 86 0.31 -21.57 3.39
N LEU A 87 0.74 -21.02 2.26
CA LEU A 87 0.19 -21.29 0.95
C LEU A 87 1.09 -22.32 0.27
N SER A 88 0.58 -23.54 0.10
CA SER A 88 1.29 -24.64 -0.57
C SER A 88 0.93 -24.70 -2.05
N PHE A 89 1.94 -24.69 -2.90
CA PHE A 89 1.83 -24.75 -4.35
C PHE A 89 2.37 -26.09 -4.87
N SER A 90 1.53 -26.80 -5.62
CA SER A 90 1.91 -27.97 -6.40
C SER A 90 1.99 -27.55 -7.86
N VAL A 91 3.20 -27.23 -8.35
CA VAL A 91 3.41 -26.63 -9.70
C VAL A 91 4.32 -27.53 -10.56
N GLY A 92 4.24 -28.85 -10.38
CA GLY A 92 5.06 -29.81 -11.13
C GLY A 92 6.50 -30.00 -10.62
N TYR A 93 6.86 -29.37 -9.49
CA TYR A 93 8.08 -29.71 -8.75
C TYR A 93 7.91 -31.05 -8.01
N ALA A 94 9.02 -31.75 -7.75
CA ALA A 94 9.02 -33.02 -7.01
C ALA A 94 8.50 -32.88 -5.56
N HIS A 95 8.70 -31.71 -4.95
CA HIS A 95 8.17 -31.36 -3.64
C HIS A 95 7.28 -30.10 -3.75
N PRO A 96 6.21 -30.00 -2.96
CA PRO A 96 5.39 -28.78 -2.89
C PRO A 96 6.20 -27.58 -2.40
N VAL A 97 5.91 -26.41 -2.95
CA VAL A 97 6.50 -25.14 -2.52
C VAL A 97 5.57 -24.48 -1.51
N SER A 98 6.02 -24.35 -0.26
CA SER A 98 5.23 -23.68 0.80
C SER A 98 5.73 -22.25 1.01
N ILE A 99 4.80 -21.29 0.99
CA ILE A 99 5.07 -19.87 1.23
C ILE A 99 4.30 -19.42 2.47
N LYS A 100 4.99 -18.87 3.47
CA LYS A 100 4.34 -18.30 4.66
C LYS A 100 3.62 -17.02 4.31
N LEU A 101 2.36 -16.90 4.74
CA LEU A 101 1.58 -15.68 4.59
C LEU A 101 2.17 -14.59 5.50
N PRO A 102 2.53 -13.42 4.96
CA PRO A 102 2.96 -12.29 5.78
C PRO A 102 1.79 -11.77 6.63
N LYS A 103 2.10 -11.17 7.78
CA LYS A 103 1.07 -10.57 8.64
C LYS A 103 0.49 -9.33 7.97
N GLY A 104 -0.84 -9.26 7.86
CA GLY A 104 -1.56 -8.07 7.40
C GLY A 104 -1.81 -7.98 5.88
N VAL A 105 -1.69 -9.11 5.17
CA VAL A 105 -2.10 -9.28 3.76
C VAL A 105 -3.24 -10.29 3.69
#